data_AF-A0A662M3X1-F1
#
_entry.id   AF-A0A662M3X1-F1
#
_cell.length_a   1.000
_cell.length_b   1.000
_cell.length_c   1.000
_cell.angle_alpha   90.00
_cell.angle_beta   90.00
_cell.angle_gamma   90.00
#
_symmetry.space_group_name_H-M   'P 1'
#
loop_
_entity.id
_entity.type
_entity.pdbx_description
1 polymer ?
#
loop_
_entity_poly.entity_id
_entity_poly.type
_entity_poly.pdbx_seq_one_letter_code
_entity_poly.pdbx_strand_id
1 'polypeptide(L)'
;FADGEKVLRAKIDMSHPNMNMRDPVMYRIIHASHYRTGDRWCIYPTYDWAHGLEDSIEGITHSICTLEFENHRPLYDWFLDELGVYHPQQIEFARLNMTYTVMSKRMLKELVEEGYVKGWDDPRMPTISGMRRRGYPPAAIREFCNRIGVSKVNSIIPFEFLEHCVREELNKTAPRFMGVLNPLKVVIENYPEDRVEEMEAINNPEDPSAGTRKVPFSKVLYIERDDFMENPPKKFYRLAPGREVRLRYAYLVTCEDVIKKGDEVVELRCTVDPESRGGNAPDGRKVKSTIHWVSAAHAINAEVRLYDKLFTVEEPASKGTDFKEFLNPDSLKVLKSCKVEPSVKNLKPFDRFQFERLGYFCIDPDSSPGNLVINRTVKLRDTWEKIRMKEKNKFRN
;
A
#
# COMPACT_ATOMS: atom_id res chain seq x y z
N PHE A 1 -7.38 39.55 -31.87
CA PHE A 1 -7.53 38.28 -32.59
C PHE A 1 -8.26 37.32 -31.67
N ALA A 2 -9.17 36.51 -32.20
CA ALA A 2 -9.91 35.51 -31.43
C ALA A 2 -9.01 34.31 -31.07
N ASP A 3 -9.49 33.45 -30.16
CA ASP A 3 -8.81 32.21 -29.80
C ASP A 3 -8.55 31.35 -31.03
N GLY A 4 -7.30 30.90 -31.18
CA GLY A 4 -6.87 30.07 -32.32
C GLY A 4 -6.77 30.79 -33.67
N GLU A 5 -7.11 32.08 -33.78
CA GLU A 5 -7.10 32.80 -35.07
C GLU A 5 -5.69 32.97 -35.63
N LYS A 6 -4.70 33.23 -34.76
CA LYS A 6 -3.30 33.45 -35.13
C LYS A 6 -2.35 32.85 -34.11
N VAL A 7 -1.13 32.58 -34.56
CA VAL A 7 -0.03 32.06 -33.74
C VAL A 7 1.28 32.73 -34.13
N LEU A 8 2.18 32.90 -33.17
CA LEU A 8 3.59 33.21 -33.46
C LEU A 8 4.33 31.90 -33.66
N ARG A 9 5.16 31.81 -34.69
CA ARG A 9 5.96 30.62 -35.01
C ARG A 9 7.44 31.00 -35.11
N ALA A 10 8.31 30.09 -34.68
CA ALA A 10 9.72 30.16 -35.05
C ALA A 10 9.84 29.91 -36.55
N LYS A 11 10.86 30.48 -37.19
CA LYS A 11 11.16 30.24 -38.60
C LYS A 11 12.47 29.46 -38.68
N ILE A 12 12.37 28.17 -38.94
CA ILE A 12 13.48 27.21 -38.90
C ILE A 12 13.55 26.50 -40.25
N ASP A 13 12.90 25.35 -40.41
CA ASP A 13 12.87 24.61 -41.68
C ASP A 13 11.62 23.70 -41.77
N MET A 14 10.68 24.08 -42.64
CA MET A 14 9.47 23.30 -42.90
C MET A 14 9.73 21.92 -43.52
N SER A 15 10.91 21.68 -44.10
CA SER A 15 11.31 20.40 -44.69
C SER A 15 12.10 19.50 -43.73
N HIS A 16 12.40 19.98 -42.52
CA HIS A 16 13.26 19.30 -41.57
C HIS A 16 12.73 17.89 -41.21
N PRO A 17 13.59 16.85 -41.08
CA PRO A 17 13.16 15.49 -40.75
C PRO A 17 12.51 15.38 -39.36
N ASN A 18 13.03 16.13 -38.37
CA ASN A 18 12.38 16.29 -37.07
C ASN A 18 11.20 17.26 -37.18
N MET A 19 9.99 16.77 -36.87
CA MET A 19 8.75 17.56 -36.94
C MET A 19 8.77 18.80 -36.04
N ASN A 20 9.46 18.75 -34.91
CA ASN A 20 9.54 19.87 -33.97
C ASN A 20 10.28 21.08 -34.56
N MET A 21 11.14 20.88 -35.56
CA MET A 21 11.88 21.95 -36.24
C MET A 21 11.10 22.57 -37.40
N ARG A 22 9.88 22.10 -37.69
CA ARG A 22 9.06 22.62 -38.80
C ARG A 22 8.25 23.84 -38.38
N ASP A 23 8.96 24.97 -38.26
CA ASP A 23 8.43 26.26 -37.81
C ASP A 23 7.49 26.11 -36.61
N PRO A 24 7.97 25.64 -35.45
CA PRO A 24 7.10 25.34 -34.30
C PRO A 24 6.36 26.57 -33.80
N VAL A 25 5.16 26.37 -33.27
CA VAL A 25 4.36 27.43 -32.64
C VAL A 25 5.00 27.84 -31.30
N MET A 26 5.21 29.13 -31.10
CA MET A 26 5.76 29.73 -29.87
C MET A 26 4.68 30.30 -28.97
N TYR A 27 3.70 31.03 -29.53
CA TYR A 27 2.59 31.62 -28.77
C TYR A 27 1.24 31.34 -29.43
N ARG A 28 0.23 31.17 -28.59
CA ARG A 28 -1.18 31.03 -28.98
C ARG A 28 -2.04 32.07 -28.25
N ILE A 29 -3.13 32.47 -28.89
CA ILE A 29 -4.15 33.31 -28.28
C ILE A 29 -5.15 32.44 -27.52
N ILE A 30 -5.33 32.73 -26.23
CA ILE A 30 -6.30 32.07 -25.35
C ILE A 30 -6.86 33.14 -24.41
N HIS A 31 -8.14 33.44 -24.50
CA HIS A 31 -8.83 34.34 -23.58
C HIS A 31 -9.35 33.57 -22.36
N ALA A 32 -8.44 33.21 -21.46
CA ALA A 32 -8.73 32.55 -20.20
C ALA A 32 -7.92 33.16 -19.05
N SER A 33 -8.53 33.26 -17.87
CA SER A 33 -7.87 33.74 -16.66
C SER A 33 -6.82 32.73 -16.19
N HIS A 34 -5.59 33.19 -15.98
CA HIS A 34 -4.52 32.36 -15.45
C HIS A 34 -4.45 32.47 -13.92
N TYR A 35 -4.33 31.33 -13.23
CA TYR A 35 -4.41 31.26 -11.76
C TYR A 35 -3.38 32.13 -11.00
N ARG A 36 -2.25 32.50 -11.62
CA ARG A 36 -1.25 33.43 -11.02
C ARG A 36 -1.34 34.87 -11.52
N THR A 37 -1.70 35.06 -12.78
CA THR A 37 -1.56 36.36 -13.48
C THR A 37 -2.91 36.99 -13.83
N GLY A 38 -4.01 36.35 -13.43
CA GLY A 38 -5.37 36.79 -13.76
C GLY A 38 -5.55 36.96 -15.27
N ASP A 39 -6.16 38.08 -15.65
CA ASP A 39 -6.48 38.43 -17.04
C ASP A 39 -5.42 39.32 -17.70
N ARG A 40 -4.21 39.41 -17.12
CA ARG A 40 -3.13 40.25 -17.67
C ARG A 40 -2.67 39.81 -19.07
N TRP A 41 -2.79 38.52 -19.38
CA TRP A 41 -2.30 37.93 -20.62
C TRP A 41 -3.44 37.25 -21.36
N CYS A 42 -3.52 37.48 -22.68
CA CYS A 42 -4.39 36.75 -23.61
C CYS A 42 -3.60 35.94 -24.65
N ILE A 43 -2.27 35.93 -24.53
CA ILE A 43 -1.36 35.07 -25.29
C ILE A 43 -0.51 34.26 -24.32
N TYR A 44 -0.36 32.97 -24.61
CA TYR A 44 0.36 32.05 -23.76
C TYR A 44 1.43 31.30 -24.56
N PRO A 45 2.63 31.11 -23.99
CA PRO A 45 3.71 30.40 -24.66
C PRO A 45 3.39 28.89 -24.76
N THR A 46 3.96 28.23 -25.74
CA THR A 46 4.01 26.75 -25.81
C THR A 46 5.11 26.21 -24.90
N TYR A 47 5.02 24.92 -24.57
CA TYR A 47 6.03 24.23 -23.74
C TYR A 47 7.43 24.38 -24.31
N ASP A 48 7.63 24.03 -25.59
CA ASP A 48 8.95 24.06 -26.24
C ASP A 48 9.59 25.44 -26.28
N TRP A 49 8.78 26.50 -26.36
CA TRP A 49 9.26 27.87 -26.33
C TRP A 49 9.62 28.32 -24.91
N ALA A 50 8.83 27.94 -23.89
CA ALA A 50 9.06 28.39 -22.53
C ALA A 50 10.16 27.60 -21.80
N HIS A 51 10.20 26.28 -21.97
CA HIS A 51 10.94 25.37 -21.09
C HIS A 51 12.45 25.69 -21.02
N GLY A 52 13.13 25.78 -22.17
CA GLY A 52 14.56 26.10 -22.20
C GLY A 52 14.87 27.50 -21.70
N LEU A 53 13.98 28.47 -21.92
CA LEU A 53 14.16 29.83 -21.42
C LEU A 53 13.99 29.91 -19.90
N GLU A 54 13.03 29.17 -19.34
CA GLU A 54 12.87 29.03 -17.89
C GLU A 54 14.14 28.43 -17.29
N ASP A 55 14.66 27.33 -17.85
CA ASP A 55 15.92 26.72 -17.40
C ASP A 55 17.10 27.68 -17.51
N SER A 56 17.19 28.44 -18.60
CA SER A 56 18.25 29.42 -18.84
C SER A 56 18.21 30.56 -17.83
N ILE A 57 17.02 31.13 -17.59
CA ILE A 57 16.78 32.23 -16.63
C ILE A 57 17.09 31.77 -15.19
N GLU A 58 16.74 30.54 -14.84
CA GLU A 58 16.97 29.98 -13.51
C GLU A 58 18.41 29.47 -13.30
N GLY A 59 19.24 29.44 -14.35
CA GLY A 59 20.62 28.96 -14.29
C GLY A 59 20.73 27.45 -14.09
N ILE A 60 19.79 26.68 -14.64
CA ILE A 60 19.75 25.22 -14.54
C ILE A 60 20.94 24.63 -15.30
N THR A 61 21.73 23.79 -14.64
CA THR A 61 22.88 23.14 -15.29
C THR A 61 22.45 21.90 -16.09
N HIS A 62 21.56 21.08 -15.52
CA HIS A 62 21.11 19.81 -16.09
C HIS A 62 19.58 19.76 -16.02
N SER A 63 18.92 19.95 -17.17
CA SER A 63 17.47 19.87 -17.30
C SER A 63 17.06 18.41 -17.55
N ILE A 64 16.57 17.75 -16.50
CA ILE A 64 16.30 16.31 -16.52
C ILE A 64 14.83 16.05 -16.84
N CYS A 65 14.55 15.45 -17.99
CA CYS A 65 13.19 15.14 -18.47
C CYS A 65 13.06 13.67 -18.90
N THR A 66 11.86 13.26 -19.32
CA THR A 66 11.64 11.87 -19.77
C THR A 66 11.88 11.71 -21.28
N LEU A 67 12.11 10.48 -21.74
CA LEU A 67 12.40 10.16 -23.15
C LEU A 67 11.37 10.68 -24.15
N GLU A 68 10.14 10.95 -23.74
CA GLU A 68 9.13 11.59 -24.60
C GLU A 68 9.59 12.94 -25.17
N PHE A 69 10.55 13.61 -24.53
CA PHE A 69 11.10 14.90 -24.95
C PHE A 69 12.46 14.81 -25.67
N GLU A 70 12.96 13.60 -25.98
CA GLU A 70 14.25 13.45 -26.68
C GLU A 70 14.22 14.11 -28.07
N ASN A 71 13.14 13.94 -28.82
CA ASN A 71 12.95 14.60 -30.13
C ASN A 71 12.68 16.10 -30.01
N HIS A 72 12.45 16.63 -28.81
CA HIS A 72 12.28 18.06 -28.55
C HIS A 72 13.62 18.76 -28.29
N ARG A 73 14.67 18.02 -27.88
CA ARG A 73 16.00 18.57 -27.59
C ARG A 73 16.57 19.44 -28.72
N PRO A 74 16.50 19.06 -30.03
CA PRO A 74 17.03 19.93 -31.08
C PRO A 74 16.35 21.30 -31.15
N LEU A 75 15.08 21.40 -30.76
CA LEU A 75 14.36 22.66 -30.71
C LEU A 75 14.70 23.45 -29.43
N TYR A 76 14.86 22.74 -28.30
CA TYR A 76 15.35 23.32 -27.05
C TYR A 76 16.69 24.02 -27.26
N ASP A 77 17.67 23.32 -27.83
CA ASP A 77 19.02 23.85 -28.12
C ASP A 77 18.93 25.02 -29.12
N TRP A 78 18.13 24.89 -30.19
CA TRP A 78 17.97 25.94 -31.20
C TRP A 78 17.49 27.27 -30.61
N PHE A 79 16.51 27.25 -29.68
CA PHE A 79 16.03 28.49 -29.06
C PHE A 79 17.11 29.15 -28.19
N LEU A 80 17.90 28.36 -27.47
CA LEU A 80 18.96 28.89 -26.59
C LEU A 80 20.09 29.51 -27.41
N ASP A 81 20.50 28.82 -28.48
CA ASP A 81 21.53 29.29 -29.40
C ASP A 81 21.12 30.58 -30.12
N GLU A 82 19.91 30.62 -30.70
CA GLU A 82 19.44 31.77 -31.47
C GLU A 82 19.27 33.02 -30.62
N LEU A 83 18.96 32.87 -29.33
CA LEU A 83 18.84 33.98 -28.39
C LEU A 83 20.18 34.34 -27.71
N GLY A 84 21.22 33.52 -27.87
CA GLY A 84 22.52 33.73 -27.23
C GLY A 84 22.45 33.78 -25.70
N VAL A 85 21.54 33.00 -25.10
CA VAL A 85 21.33 32.95 -23.65
C VAL A 85 22.14 31.81 -23.01
N TYR A 86 22.11 31.71 -21.67
CA TYR A 86 22.74 30.58 -20.98
C TYR A 86 22.17 29.26 -21.52
N HIS A 87 23.03 28.27 -21.74
CA HIS A 87 22.66 27.01 -22.37
C HIS A 87 22.71 25.84 -21.37
N PRO A 88 21.62 25.54 -20.66
CA PRO A 88 21.45 24.30 -19.89
C PRO A 88 21.60 23.06 -20.77
N GLN A 89 21.98 21.94 -20.16
CA GLN A 89 22.01 20.65 -20.86
C GLN A 89 20.72 19.86 -20.59
N GLN A 90 19.94 19.55 -21.64
CA GLN A 90 18.83 18.61 -21.52
C GLN A 90 19.33 17.15 -21.45
N ILE A 91 18.83 16.38 -20.48
CA ILE A 91 19.16 14.96 -20.28
C ILE A 91 17.87 14.17 -20.06
N GLU A 92 17.67 13.14 -20.87
CA GLU A 92 16.46 12.33 -20.82
C GLU A 92 16.66 10.99 -20.09
N PHE A 93 15.63 10.51 -19.40
CA PHE A 93 15.57 9.16 -18.85
C PHE A 93 14.23 8.47 -19.12
N ALA A 94 14.22 7.14 -19.07
CA ALA A 94 12.99 6.36 -19.27
C ALA A 94 12.03 6.58 -18.09
N ARG A 95 10.77 6.90 -18.40
CA ARG A 95 9.76 7.09 -17.37
C ARG A 95 9.46 5.79 -16.62
N LEU A 96 9.07 5.92 -15.35
CA LEU A 96 8.57 4.80 -14.57
C LEU A 96 7.23 4.32 -15.11
N ASN A 97 7.14 3.03 -15.42
CA ASN A 97 5.88 2.30 -15.59
C ASN A 97 5.87 1.13 -14.62
N MET A 98 4.70 0.80 -14.06
CA MET A 98 4.55 -0.33 -13.14
C MET A 98 3.43 -1.26 -13.61
N THR A 99 3.53 -2.55 -13.30
CA THR A 99 2.44 -3.49 -13.55
C THR A 99 1.23 -3.21 -12.65
N TYR A 100 0.04 -3.66 -13.07
CA TYR A 100 -1.23 -3.56 -12.34
C TYR A 100 -1.66 -2.14 -11.96
N THR A 101 -1.18 -1.13 -12.70
CA THR A 101 -1.53 0.29 -12.50
C THR A 101 -1.62 1.03 -13.83
N VAL A 102 -2.17 2.24 -13.79
CA VAL A 102 -2.13 3.22 -14.88
C VAL A 102 -1.39 4.47 -14.39
N MET A 103 -0.52 5.04 -15.22
CA MET A 103 0.26 6.25 -14.88
C MET A 103 -0.20 7.50 -15.65
N SER A 104 -1.09 7.33 -16.63
CA SER A 104 -1.62 8.43 -17.43
C SER A 104 -2.54 9.32 -16.61
N LYS A 105 -2.27 10.63 -16.59
CA LYS A 105 -3.13 11.63 -15.92
C LYS A 105 -4.58 11.56 -16.41
N ARG A 106 -4.81 11.30 -17.70
CA ARG A 106 -6.16 11.16 -18.28
C ARG A 106 -6.89 9.98 -17.65
N MET A 107 -6.27 8.81 -17.64
CA MET A 107 -6.87 7.58 -17.08
C MET A 107 -7.09 7.70 -15.56
N LEU A 108 -6.13 8.29 -14.83
CA LEU A 108 -6.29 8.55 -13.40
C LEU A 108 -7.43 9.53 -13.11
N LYS A 109 -7.59 10.55 -13.94
CA LYS A 109 -8.69 11.51 -13.84
C LYS A 109 -10.04 10.83 -14.10
N GLU A 110 -10.13 10.00 -15.13
CA GLU A 110 -11.34 9.20 -15.43
C GLU A 110 -11.73 8.31 -14.24
N LEU A 111 -10.78 7.62 -13.60
CA LEU A 111 -11.06 6.79 -12.41
C LEU A 111 -11.68 7.59 -11.25
N VAL A 112 -11.26 8.84 -11.07
CA VAL A 112 -11.76 9.74 -10.02
C VAL A 112 -13.12 10.32 -10.39
N GLU A 113 -13.27 10.87 -11.60
CA GLU A 113 -14.50 11.54 -12.05
C GLU A 113 -15.66 10.54 -12.21
N GLU A 114 -15.38 9.31 -12.65
CA GLU A 114 -16.38 8.24 -12.80
C GLU A 114 -16.61 7.45 -11.50
N GLY A 115 -15.91 7.77 -10.40
CA GLY A 115 -16.18 7.22 -9.06
C GLY A 115 -15.68 5.80 -8.81
N TYR A 116 -14.80 5.24 -9.65
CA TYR A 116 -14.16 3.94 -9.41
C TYR A 116 -13.23 3.94 -8.19
N VAL A 117 -12.68 5.12 -7.88
CA VAL A 117 -11.92 5.41 -6.65
C VAL A 117 -12.53 6.58 -5.89
N LYS A 118 -12.30 6.65 -4.57
CA LYS A 118 -12.88 7.70 -3.71
C LYS A 118 -12.35 9.11 -4.03
N GLY A 119 -11.15 9.20 -4.62
CA GLY A 119 -10.48 10.45 -4.94
C GLY A 119 -9.01 10.25 -5.32
N TRP A 120 -8.30 11.36 -5.51
CA TRP A 120 -6.86 11.36 -5.84
C TRP A 120 -5.97 10.79 -4.73
N ASP A 121 -6.45 10.74 -3.49
CA ASP A 121 -5.76 10.17 -2.34
C ASP A 121 -6.26 8.77 -1.95
N ASP A 122 -7.08 8.13 -2.79
CA ASP A 122 -7.52 6.74 -2.55
C ASP A 122 -6.30 5.81 -2.45
N PRO A 123 -6.19 4.94 -1.41
CA PRO A 123 -5.05 4.04 -1.23
C PRO A 123 -4.76 3.09 -2.40
N ARG A 124 -5.70 2.88 -3.32
CA ARG A 124 -5.51 2.08 -4.54
C ARG A 124 -4.82 2.85 -5.66
N MET A 125 -4.79 4.17 -5.58
CA MET A 125 -4.19 5.04 -6.60
C MET A 125 -2.67 5.06 -6.50
N PRO A 126 -1.94 5.11 -7.63
CA PRO A 126 -0.49 5.22 -7.66
C PRO A 126 0.01 6.66 -7.39
N THR A 127 -0.83 7.52 -6.84
CA THR A 127 -0.50 8.89 -6.49
C THR A 127 0.32 8.91 -5.19
N ILE A 128 1.17 9.91 -5.01
CA ILE A 128 1.94 10.06 -3.76
C ILE A 128 1.00 10.24 -2.55
N SER A 129 -0.12 10.95 -2.72
CA SER A 129 -1.17 11.08 -1.71
C SER A 129 -1.83 9.73 -1.39
N GLY A 130 -2.18 8.94 -2.41
CA GLY A 130 -2.75 7.60 -2.26
C GLY A 130 -1.81 6.65 -1.55
N MET A 131 -0.55 6.60 -1.97
CA MET A 131 0.50 5.80 -1.31
C MET A 131 0.72 6.22 0.14
N ARG A 132 0.74 7.54 0.43
CA ARG A 132 0.84 8.06 1.81
C ARG A 132 -0.34 7.61 2.66
N ARG A 133 -1.57 7.73 2.14
CA ARG A 133 -2.80 7.31 2.83
C ARG A 133 -2.90 5.80 3.01
N ARG A 134 -2.37 5.02 2.05
CA ARG A 134 -2.19 3.57 2.18
C ARG A 134 -1.23 3.20 3.31
N GLY A 135 -0.34 4.11 3.70
CA GLY A 135 0.65 3.91 4.77
C GLY A 135 2.06 3.63 4.26
N TYR A 136 2.39 3.93 3.00
CA TYR A 136 3.74 3.74 2.47
C TYR A 136 4.70 4.74 3.09
N PRO A 137 5.83 4.30 3.67
CA PRO A 137 6.86 5.20 4.17
C PRO A 137 7.53 5.96 3.02
N PRO A 138 7.82 7.27 3.18
CA PRO A 138 8.62 8.02 2.22
C PRO A 138 9.99 7.39 1.97
N ALA A 139 10.61 6.79 3.00
CA ALA A 139 11.88 6.09 2.90
C ALA A 139 11.80 4.89 1.95
N ALA A 140 10.71 4.11 2.01
CA ALA A 140 10.50 2.96 1.12
C ALA A 140 10.32 3.38 -0.35
N ILE A 141 9.65 4.51 -0.61
CA ILE A 141 9.48 5.02 -1.98
C ILE A 141 10.83 5.50 -2.54
N ARG A 142 11.62 6.22 -1.75
CA ARG A 142 12.97 6.62 -2.16
C ARG A 142 13.88 5.42 -2.42
N GLU A 143 13.81 4.41 -1.55
CA GLU A 143 14.57 3.17 -1.72
C GLU A 143 14.14 2.41 -2.98
N PHE A 144 12.83 2.35 -3.25
CA PHE A 144 12.32 1.80 -4.50
C PHE A 144 12.90 2.52 -5.72
N CYS A 145 12.86 3.87 -5.74
CA CYS A 145 13.45 4.68 -6.81
C CYS A 145 14.97 4.44 -6.96
N ASN A 146 15.71 4.32 -5.84
CA ASN A 146 17.14 4.03 -5.87
C ASN A 146 17.43 2.66 -6.51
N ARG A 147 16.65 1.63 -6.17
CA ARG A 147 16.89 0.26 -6.64
C ARG A 147 16.50 0.01 -8.09
N ILE A 148 15.46 0.67 -8.59
CA ILE A 148 15.11 0.56 -10.01
C ILE A 148 16.13 1.27 -10.91
N GLY A 149 16.87 2.23 -10.34
CA GLY A 149 17.87 3.01 -11.05
C GLY A 149 17.29 3.97 -12.07
N VAL A 150 18.17 4.61 -12.83
CA VAL A 150 17.84 5.54 -13.92
C VAL A 150 18.54 5.07 -15.17
N SER A 151 17.78 4.87 -16.25
CA SER A 151 18.33 4.44 -17.55
C SER A 151 17.56 5.08 -18.71
N LYS A 152 18.10 4.97 -19.93
CA LYS A 152 17.40 5.34 -21.17
C LYS A 152 16.59 4.17 -21.78
N VAL A 153 16.40 3.07 -21.05
CA VAL A 153 15.67 1.90 -21.54
C VAL A 153 14.30 1.82 -20.87
N ASN A 154 13.25 1.86 -21.68
CA ASN A 154 11.89 1.68 -21.20
C ASN A 154 11.72 0.29 -20.58
N SER A 155 11.18 0.25 -19.37
CA SER A 155 10.88 -1.00 -18.65
C SER A 155 9.59 -0.85 -17.84
N ILE A 156 8.95 -1.98 -17.57
CA ILE A 156 7.78 -2.06 -16.69
C ILE A 156 8.22 -2.78 -15.42
N ILE A 157 8.13 -2.08 -14.30
CA ILE A 157 8.56 -2.59 -13.01
C ILE A 157 7.42 -3.35 -12.34
N PRO A 158 7.66 -4.57 -11.80
CA PRO A 158 6.64 -5.29 -11.03
C PRO A 158 6.19 -4.49 -9.81
N PHE A 159 4.88 -4.32 -9.62
CA PHE A 159 4.30 -3.64 -8.46
C PHE A 159 4.75 -4.26 -7.12
N GLU A 160 4.96 -5.57 -7.11
CA GLU A 160 5.45 -6.33 -5.96
C GLU A 160 6.81 -5.86 -5.47
N PHE A 161 7.63 -5.27 -6.34
CA PHE A 161 8.94 -4.74 -5.96
C PHE A 161 8.83 -3.47 -5.11
N LEU A 162 7.86 -2.61 -5.42
CA LEU A 162 7.51 -1.47 -4.56
C LEU A 162 7.01 -1.98 -3.19
N GLU A 163 6.10 -2.95 -3.19
CA GLU A 163 5.63 -3.56 -1.94
C GLU A 163 6.76 -4.24 -1.15
N HIS A 164 7.77 -4.78 -1.83
CA HIS A 164 8.94 -5.37 -1.17
C HIS A 164 9.73 -4.31 -0.39
N CYS A 165 10.04 -3.17 -1.02
CA CYS A 165 10.72 -2.06 -0.36
C CYS A 165 9.91 -1.53 0.85
N VAL A 166 8.57 -1.46 0.70
CA VAL A 166 7.67 -1.08 1.80
C VAL A 166 7.73 -2.09 2.96
N ARG A 167 7.71 -3.39 2.69
CA ARG A 167 7.82 -4.42 3.74
C ARG A 167 9.16 -4.36 4.45
N GLU A 168 10.26 -4.16 3.74
CA GLU A 168 11.60 -4.08 4.35
C GLU A 168 11.71 -2.91 5.32
N GLU A 169 11.23 -1.73 4.90
CA GLU A 169 11.26 -0.54 5.75
C GLU A 169 10.36 -0.70 6.99
N LEU A 170 9.14 -1.21 6.80
CA LEU A 170 8.20 -1.41 7.90
C LEU A 170 8.63 -2.53 8.85
N ASN A 171 9.34 -3.55 8.37
CA ASN A 171 9.88 -4.58 9.25
C ASN A 171 10.84 -3.97 10.27
N LYS A 172 11.65 -3.00 9.87
CA LYS A 172 12.62 -2.35 10.77
C LYS A 172 11.93 -1.37 11.72
N THR A 173 10.95 -0.62 11.21
CA THR A 173 10.45 0.60 11.89
C THR A 173 9.10 0.45 12.60
N ALA A 174 8.25 -0.50 12.20
CA ALA A 174 6.86 -0.53 12.64
C ALA A 174 6.70 -1.31 13.97
N PRO A 175 6.04 -0.76 15.02
CA PRO A 175 5.67 -1.55 16.19
C PRO A 175 4.70 -2.67 15.83
N ARG A 176 4.70 -3.75 16.61
CA ARG A 176 3.89 -4.95 16.44
C ARG A 176 2.74 -4.91 17.41
N PHE A 177 1.53 -5.12 16.91
CA PHE A 177 0.30 -5.24 17.70
C PHE A 177 -0.43 -6.54 17.34
N MET A 178 -1.36 -6.94 18.21
CA MET A 178 -2.33 -7.99 17.91
C MET A 178 -3.65 -7.39 17.45
N GLY A 179 -4.16 -7.90 16.34
CA GLY A 179 -5.45 -7.56 15.80
C GLY A 179 -6.06 -8.79 15.15
N VAL A 180 -7.36 -8.98 15.35
CA VAL A 180 -8.12 -10.11 14.84
C VAL A 180 -9.14 -9.57 13.84
N LEU A 181 -8.98 -9.92 12.57
CA LEU A 181 -9.78 -9.41 11.47
C LEU A 181 -11.11 -10.16 11.33
N ASN A 182 -11.08 -11.48 11.50
CA ASN A 182 -12.25 -12.35 11.47
C ASN A 182 -12.41 -13.05 12.83
N PRO A 183 -13.00 -12.38 13.84
CA PRO A 183 -13.01 -12.90 15.20
C PRO A 183 -13.82 -14.19 15.34
N LEU A 184 -13.19 -15.20 15.93
CA LEU A 184 -13.80 -16.40 16.48
C LEU A 184 -13.63 -16.37 18.01
N LYS A 185 -14.74 -16.53 18.74
CA LYS A 185 -14.76 -16.47 20.20
C LYS A 185 -14.10 -17.72 20.78
N VAL A 186 -13.27 -17.53 21.80
CA VAL A 186 -12.64 -18.60 22.59
C VAL A 186 -12.93 -18.34 24.06
N VAL A 187 -13.39 -19.36 24.79
CA VAL A 187 -13.59 -19.31 26.24
C VAL A 187 -12.63 -20.28 26.90
N ILE A 188 -11.76 -19.77 27.77
CA ILE A 188 -10.82 -20.56 28.55
C ILE A 188 -11.53 -21.07 29.80
N GLU A 189 -11.83 -22.37 29.87
CA GLU A 189 -12.70 -22.93 30.91
C GLU A 189 -12.04 -22.94 32.29
N ASN A 190 -10.74 -23.26 32.34
CA ASN A 190 -9.95 -23.30 33.57
C ASN A 190 -9.34 -21.94 33.97
N TYR A 191 -9.88 -20.82 33.46
CA TYR A 191 -9.45 -19.47 33.82
C TYR A 191 -10.55 -18.72 34.59
N PRO A 192 -10.23 -18.03 35.71
CA PRO A 192 -11.24 -17.34 36.51
C PRO A 192 -11.94 -16.20 35.74
N GLU A 193 -13.22 -15.95 36.02
CA GLU A 193 -14.03 -14.96 35.28
C GLU A 193 -13.53 -13.53 35.46
N ASP A 194 -13.23 -13.14 36.70
CA ASP A 194 -12.84 -11.77 37.06
C ASP A 194 -11.32 -11.52 37.00
N ARG A 195 -10.54 -12.53 36.59
CA ARG A 195 -9.07 -12.39 36.50
C ARG A 195 -8.69 -11.75 35.18
N VAL A 196 -7.93 -10.66 35.27
CA VAL A 196 -7.24 -10.04 34.13
C VAL A 196 -5.76 -10.02 34.44
N GLU A 197 -4.96 -10.56 33.53
CA GLU A 197 -3.50 -10.52 33.63
C GLU A 197 -2.90 -9.70 32.50
N GLU A 198 -1.90 -8.90 32.83
CA GLU A 198 -1.14 -8.14 31.84
C GLU A 198 0.04 -8.98 31.34
N MET A 199 0.02 -9.31 30.04
CA MET A 199 1.12 -9.97 29.35
C MET A 199 2.09 -8.93 28.79
N GLU A 200 3.39 -9.13 28.98
CA GLU A 200 4.40 -8.28 28.37
C GLU A 200 4.65 -8.69 26.92
N ALA A 201 4.35 -7.78 25.99
CA ALA A 201 4.56 -7.96 24.56
C ALA A 201 5.66 -7.02 24.07
N ILE A 202 6.62 -7.56 23.31
CA ILE A 202 7.69 -6.78 22.69
C ILE A 202 7.08 -5.87 21.61
N ASN A 203 7.45 -4.58 21.60
CA ASN A 203 6.93 -3.63 20.62
C ASN A 203 7.57 -3.83 19.25
N ASN A 204 8.88 -4.05 19.16
CA ASN A 204 9.56 -4.28 17.89
C ASN A 204 10.72 -5.27 18.08
N PRO A 205 10.64 -6.50 17.53
CA PRO A 205 11.74 -7.46 17.61
C PRO A 205 13.04 -7.01 16.93
N GLU A 206 12.96 -6.11 15.95
CA GLU A 206 14.12 -5.57 15.22
C GLU A 206 14.74 -4.35 15.93
N ASP A 207 14.11 -3.84 16.99
CA ASP A 207 14.58 -2.70 17.76
C ASP A 207 14.47 -2.99 19.27
N PRO A 208 15.56 -3.44 19.90
CA PRO A 208 15.59 -3.71 21.35
C PRO A 208 15.25 -2.48 22.21
N SER A 209 15.40 -1.26 21.68
CA SER A 209 15.10 -0.02 22.40
C SER A 209 13.60 0.35 22.39
N ALA A 210 12.79 -0.31 21.55
CA ALA A 210 11.35 -0.06 21.45
C ALA A 210 10.55 -0.49 22.69
N GLY A 211 11.18 -1.20 23.62
CA GLY A 211 10.58 -1.63 24.88
C GLY A 211 9.44 -2.63 24.72
N THR A 212 8.64 -2.75 25.77
CA THR A 212 7.47 -3.63 25.83
C THR A 212 6.20 -2.84 26.07
N ARG A 213 5.06 -3.49 25.84
CA ARG A 213 3.74 -3.00 26.24
C ARG A 213 2.98 -4.10 26.95
N LYS A 214 1.96 -3.70 27.70
CA LYS A 214 1.08 -4.62 28.41
C LYS A 214 -0.14 -4.95 27.56
N VAL A 215 -0.47 -6.24 27.45
CA VAL A 215 -1.64 -6.72 26.73
C VAL A 215 -2.53 -7.52 27.71
N PRO A 216 -3.82 -7.16 27.87
CA PRO A 216 -4.69 -7.85 28.80
C PRO A 216 -5.08 -9.25 28.29
N PHE A 217 -4.91 -10.24 29.15
CA PHE A 217 -5.39 -11.62 29.01
C PHE A 217 -6.56 -11.84 29.97
N SER A 218 -7.59 -12.56 29.50
CA SER A 218 -8.82 -12.82 30.26
C SER A 218 -9.44 -14.15 29.84
N LYS A 219 -10.48 -14.59 30.56
CA LYS A 219 -11.22 -15.83 30.25
C LYS A 219 -11.74 -15.91 28.81
N VAL A 220 -12.26 -14.81 28.27
CA VAL A 220 -12.83 -14.77 26.91
C VAL A 220 -11.90 -14.02 25.98
N LEU A 221 -11.53 -14.66 24.87
CA LEU A 221 -10.62 -14.15 23.85
C LEU A 221 -11.27 -14.19 22.47
N TYR A 222 -10.68 -13.47 21.52
CA TYR A 222 -10.89 -13.65 20.10
C TYR A 222 -9.58 -14.08 19.43
N ILE A 223 -9.69 -14.98 18.46
CA ILE A 223 -8.63 -15.41 17.53
C ILE A 223 -9.13 -15.26 16.10
N GLU A 224 -8.24 -15.39 15.10
CA GLU A 224 -8.70 -15.50 13.72
C GLU A 224 -9.49 -16.78 13.51
N ARG A 225 -10.63 -16.67 12.81
CA ARG A 225 -11.40 -17.82 12.37
C ARG A 225 -10.57 -18.79 11.55
N ASP A 226 -9.65 -18.29 10.73
CA ASP A 226 -8.75 -19.10 9.90
C ASP A 226 -7.67 -19.85 10.70
N ASP A 227 -7.54 -19.56 12.01
CA ASP A 227 -6.63 -20.26 12.91
C ASP A 227 -7.24 -21.49 13.58
N PHE A 228 -8.52 -21.78 13.31
CA PHE A 228 -9.18 -23.00 13.74
C PHE A 228 -9.64 -23.84 12.54
N MET A 229 -9.49 -25.16 12.64
CA MET A 229 -10.08 -26.09 11.69
C MET A 229 -10.45 -27.39 12.39
N GLU A 230 -11.71 -27.81 12.27
CA GLU A 230 -12.20 -29.04 12.90
C GLU A 230 -11.54 -30.29 12.31
N ASN A 231 -11.38 -30.32 10.99
CA ASN A 231 -10.75 -31.41 10.24
C ASN A 231 -9.47 -30.91 9.55
N PRO A 232 -8.37 -30.70 10.30
CA PRO A 232 -7.16 -30.05 9.79
C PRO A 232 -6.35 -30.98 8.87
N PRO A 233 -5.85 -30.50 7.70
CA PRO A 233 -4.90 -31.27 6.90
C PRO A 233 -3.56 -31.43 7.65
N LYS A 234 -2.72 -32.39 7.23
CA LYS A 234 -1.45 -32.75 7.93
C LYS A 234 -0.50 -31.57 8.17
N LYS A 235 -0.52 -30.55 7.31
CA LYS A 235 0.34 -29.36 7.41
C LYS A 235 -0.31 -28.17 8.13
N PHE A 236 -1.53 -28.32 8.64
CA PHE A 236 -2.17 -27.31 9.46
C PHE A 236 -1.76 -27.52 10.93
N TYR A 237 -1.01 -26.58 11.48
CA TYR A 237 -0.44 -26.69 12.84
C TYR A 237 -1.14 -25.81 13.87
N ARG A 238 -2.25 -25.16 13.49
CA ARG A 238 -3.03 -24.24 14.34
C ARG A 238 -4.12 -25.03 15.09
N LEU A 239 -5.09 -24.35 15.70
CA LEU A 239 -6.06 -24.98 16.59
C LEU A 239 -6.97 -25.96 15.85
N ALA A 240 -7.19 -27.10 16.48
CA ALA A 240 -8.18 -28.10 16.12
C ALA A 240 -8.58 -28.84 17.40
N PRO A 241 -9.69 -29.61 17.41
CA PRO A 241 -10.06 -30.42 18.56
C PRO A 241 -8.89 -31.28 19.05
N GLY A 242 -8.60 -31.21 20.36
CA GLY A 242 -7.50 -31.90 21.02
C GLY A 242 -6.09 -31.42 20.66
N ARG A 243 -5.94 -30.32 19.91
CA ARG A 243 -4.62 -29.76 19.56
C ARG A 243 -4.29 -28.53 20.39
N GLU A 244 -3.04 -28.51 20.83
CA GLU A 244 -2.45 -27.40 21.55
C GLU A 244 -1.75 -26.41 20.61
N VAL A 245 -1.93 -25.12 20.86
CA VAL A 245 -1.19 -24.03 20.20
C VAL A 245 -0.63 -23.06 21.23
N ARG A 246 0.36 -22.27 20.83
CA ARG A 246 0.84 -21.15 21.63
C ARG A 246 0.04 -19.89 21.30
N LEU A 247 -0.56 -19.27 22.31
CA LEU A 247 -1.01 -17.89 22.21
C LEU A 247 0.19 -16.96 22.36
N ARG A 248 0.39 -16.07 21.39
CA ARG A 248 1.53 -15.14 21.37
C ARG A 248 1.62 -14.35 22.69
N TYR A 249 2.81 -14.36 23.33
CA TYR A 249 3.11 -13.75 24.64
C TYR A 249 2.34 -14.28 25.87
N ALA A 250 1.47 -15.30 25.71
CA ALA A 250 0.57 -15.76 26.77
C ALA A 250 0.80 -17.24 27.12
N TYR A 251 -0.20 -18.10 26.97
CA TYR A 251 -0.17 -19.49 27.39
C TYR A 251 -0.18 -20.45 26.20
N LEU A 252 0.10 -21.72 26.47
CA LEU A 252 -0.33 -22.82 25.61
C LEU A 252 -1.81 -23.10 25.85
N VAL A 253 -2.55 -23.33 24.76
CA VAL A 253 -4.01 -23.51 24.77
C VAL A 253 -4.41 -24.73 23.96
N THR A 254 -5.24 -25.58 24.56
CA THR A 254 -5.82 -26.78 23.92
C THR A 254 -7.31 -26.59 23.70
N CYS A 255 -7.80 -26.91 22.50
CA CYS A 255 -9.23 -26.89 22.18
C CYS A 255 -9.88 -28.20 22.66
N GLU A 256 -10.80 -28.10 23.62
CA GLU A 256 -11.53 -29.24 24.19
C GLU A 256 -12.85 -29.48 23.46
N ASP A 257 -13.59 -28.40 23.20
CA ASP A 257 -14.93 -28.50 22.59
C ASP A 257 -15.22 -27.35 21.61
N VAL A 258 -16.15 -27.59 20.69
CA VAL A 258 -16.50 -26.73 19.56
C VAL A 258 -18.00 -26.48 19.55
N ILE A 259 -18.39 -25.25 19.88
CA ILE A 259 -19.80 -24.87 19.90
C ILE A 259 -20.20 -24.38 18.51
N LYS A 260 -21.26 -24.98 17.98
CA LYS A 260 -21.80 -24.68 16.65
C LYS A 260 -23.23 -24.14 16.72
N LYS A 261 -23.57 -23.32 15.72
CA LYS A 261 -24.94 -22.93 15.42
C LYS A 261 -25.26 -23.36 13.99
N GLY A 262 -25.92 -24.51 13.84
CA GLY A 262 -25.97 -25.22 12.56
C GLY A 262 -24.56 -25.74 12.19
N ASP A 263 -24.11 -25.47 10.97
CA ASP A 263 -22.77 -25.85 10.51
C ASP A 263 -21.68 -24.80 10.84
N GLU A 264 -22.07 -23.63 11.36
CA GLU A 264 -21.11 -22.57 11.69
C GLU A 264 -20.53 -22.74 13.10
N VAL A 265 -19.19 -22.77 13.18
CA VAL A 265 -18.47 -22.69 14.46
C VAL A 265 -18.54 -21.27 15.01
N VAL A 266 -19.16 -21.11 16.18
CA VAL A 266 -19.40 -19.80 16.80
C VAL A 266 -18.51 -19.54 18.01
N GLU A 267 -18.06 -20.59 18.69
CA GLU A 267 -17.25 -20.49 19.89
C GLU A 267 -16.41 -21.75 20.10
N LEU A 268 -15.20 -21.59 20.62
CA LEU A 268 -14.33 -22.68 21.04
C LEU A 268 -14.22 -22.69 22.57
N ARG A 269 -14.26 -23.88 23.16
CA ARG A 269 -13.97 -24.12 24.57
C ARG A 269 -12.58 -24.71 24.69
N CYS A 270 -11.73 -24.01 25.41
CA CYS A 270 -10.32 -24.35 25.51
C CYS A 270 -9.85 -24.35 26.96
N THR A 271 -8.73 -25.01 27.22
CA THR A 271 -8.00 -24.94 28.48
C THR A 271 -6.61 -24.34 28.25
N VAL A 272 -6.08 -23.64 29.26
CA VAL A 272 -4.68 -23.19 29.28
C VAL A 272 -3.83 -24.11 30.15
N ASP A 273 -2.56 -24.26 29.82
CA ASP A 273 -1.55 -24.77 30.77
C ASP A 273 -1.08 -23.61 31.67
N PRO A 274 -1.41 -23.60 32.99
CA PRO A 274 -1.03 -22.50 33.89
C PRO A 274 0.48 -22.32 34.06
N GLU A 275 1.27 -23.39 33.90
CA GLU A 275 2.72 -23.35 34.04
C GLU A 275 3.39 -22.74 32.79
N SER A 276 2.63 -22.55 31.71
CA SER A 276 3.15 -22.10 30.41
C SER A 276 3.15 -20.58 30.20
N ARG A 277 3.01 -19.79 31.27
CA ARG A 277 2.92 -18.31 31.20
C ARG A 277 4.14 -17.73 30.45
N GLY A 278 3.86 -16.92 29.43
CA GLY A 278 4.88 -16.35 28.52
C GLY A 278 5.15 -17.22 27.28
N GLY A 279 4.51 -18.39 27.16
CA GLY A 279 4.49 -19.23 25.97
C GLY A 279 5.52 -20.36 25.96
N ASN A 280 6.25 -20.56 27.06
CA ASN A 280 7.22 -21.64 27.20
C ASN A 280 6.57 -22.85 27.86
N ALA A 281 6.90 -24.06 27.43
CA ALA A 281 6.45 -25.29 28.06
C ALA A 281 7.55 -25.78 29.02
N PRO A 282 7.36 -25.71 30.35
CA PRO A 282 8.40 -26.10 31.31
C PRO A 282 8.79 -27.58 31.22
N ASP A 283 7.86 -28.41 30.77
CA ASP A 283 8.00 -29.85 30.50
C ASP A 283 8.71 -30.17 29.17
N GLY A 284 9.09 -29.15 28.39
CA GLY A 284 9.84 -29.29 27.14
C GLY A 284 9.03 -29.71 25.92
N ARG A 285 7.69 -29.81 26.01
CA ARG A 285 6.85 -30.18 24.86
C ARG A 285 6.92 -29.12 23.76
N LYS A 286 7.03 -29.57 22.51
CA LYS A 286 7.17 -28.69 21.34
C LYS A 286 5.80 -28.41 20.71
N VAL A 287 5.34 -27.18 20.87
CA VAL A 287 4.14 -26.69 20.18
C VAL A 287 4.51 -26.18 18.78
N LYS A 288 3.76 -26.63 17.77
CA LYS A 288 4.09 -26.46 16.34
C LYS A 288 3.66 -25.12 15.75
N SER A 289 2.83 -24.34 16.44
CA SER A 289 2.34 -23.06 15.93
C SER A 289 2.11 -22.04 17.04
N THR A 290 2.17 -20.77 16.64
CA THR A 290 1.84 -19.63 17.49
C THR A 290 0.83 -18.77 16.76
N ILE A 291 -0.27 -18.43 17.43
CA ILE A 291 -1.35 -17.60 16.90
C ILE A 291 -1.49 -16.33 17.73
N HIS A 292 -1.97 -15.27 17.11
CA HIS A 292 -2.30 -14.02 17.80
C HIS A 292 -3.74 -14.08 18.32
N TRP A 293 -4.04 -13.21 19.27
CA TRP A 293 -5.31 -13.19 19.99
C TRP A 293 -5.54 -11.79 20.59
N VAL A 294 -6.77 -11.51 20.99
CA VAL A 294 -7.11 -10.32 21.79
C VAL A 294 -8.13 -10.66 22.86
N SER A 295 -8.05 -10.04 24.04
CA SER A 295 -9.07 -10.21 25.09
C SER A 295 -10.40 -9.60 24.67
N ALA A 296 -11.50 -10.35 24.77
CA ALA A 296 -12.81 -9.91 24.30
C ALA A 296 -13.36 -8.71 25.07
N ALA A 297 -13.12 -8.65 26.38
CA ALA A 297 -13.60 -7.57 27.24
C ALA A 297 -12.86 -6.25 27.04
N HIS A 298 -11.61 -6.30 26.55
CA HIS A 298 -10.74 -5.13 26.41
C HIS A 298 -10.52 -4.72 24.95
N ALA A 299 -10.79 -5.61 23.99
CA ALA A 299 -10.57 -5.35 22.58
C ALA A 299 -11.42 -4.19 22.07
N ILE A 300 -10.84 -3.41 21.17
CA ILE A 300 -11.48 -2.27 20.54
C ILE A 300 -12.00 -2.70 19.17
N ASN A 301 -13.20 -2.23 18.82
CA ASN A 301 -13.76 -2.42 17.48
C ASN A 301 -13.03 -1.54 16.48
N ALA A 302 -12.70 -2.10 15.32
CA ALA A 302 -12.11 -1.35 14.22
C ALA A 302 -12.74 -1.73 12.88
N GLU A 303 -12.88 -0.72 12.00
CA GLU A 303 -13.03 -0.94 10.57
C GLU A 303 -11.63 -1.18 9.99
N VAL A 304 -11.43 -2.30 9.29
CA VAL A 304 -10.18 -2.61 8.60
C VAL A 304 -10.43 -2.71 7.09
N ARG A 305 -9.71 -1.89 6.33
CA ARG A 305 -9.77 -1.80 4.88
C ARG A 305 -8.61 -2.58 4.27
N LEU A 306 -8.93 -3.70 3.64
CA LEU A 306 -7.99 -4.58 2.99
C LEU A 306 -7.87 -4.21 1.51
N TYR A 307 -6.77 -3.56 1.16
CA TYR A 307 -6.47 -3.20 -0.23
C TYR A 307 -5.75 -4.33 -0.96
N ASP A 308 -6.05 -4.47 -2.25
CA ASP A 308 -5.31 -5.29 -3.21
C ASP A 308 -5.00 -4.45 -4.47
N LYS A 309 -4.41 -5.07 -5.50
CA LYS A 309 -4.15 -4.41 -6.78
C LYS A 309 -5.43 -3.84 -7.38
N LEU A 310 -5.35 -2.65 -7.98
CA LEU A 310 -6.50 -1.98 -8.61
C LEU A 310 -6.94 -2.67 -9.89
N PHE A 311 -6.01 -3.30 -10.62
CA PHE A 311 -6.27 -4.01 -11.87
C PHE A 311 -5.94 -5.50 -11.75
N THR A 312 -6.64 -6.32 -12.53
CA THR A 312 -6.46 -7.79 -12.58
C THR A 312 -5.38 -8.24 -13.57
N VAL A 313 -4.94 -7.35 -14.47
CA VAL A 313 -3.92 -7.61 -15.49
C VAL A 313 -2.69 -6.72 -15.28
N GLU A 314 -1.53 -7.19 -15.74
CA GLU A 314 -0.24 -6.49 -15.57
C GLU A 314 -0.19 -5.17 -16.33
N GLU A 315 -0.73 -5.12 -17.53
CA GLU A 315 -0.71 -3.93 -18.39
C GLU A 315 -2.13 -3.55 -18.84
N PRO A 316 -2.91 -2.87 -17.99
CA PRO A 316 -4.31 -2.55 -18.29
C PRO A 316 -4.46 -1.56 -19.46
N ALA A 317 -3.44 -0.74 -19.73
CA ALA A 317 -3.46 0.25 -20.80
C ALA A 317 -3.10 -0.29 -22.20
N SER A 318 -2.54 -1.51 -22.29
CA SER A 318 -1.94 -2.05 -23.53
C SER A 318 -2.86 -3.00 -24.31
N LYS A 319 -4.11 -3.22 -23.88
CA LYS A 319 -4.96 -4.33 -24.36
C LYS A 319 -5.94 -3.99 -25.49
N GLY A 320 -5.95 -2.76 -26.00
CA GLY A 320 -6.83 -2.35 -27.10
C GLY A 320 -8.33 -2.27 -26.75
N THR A 321 -8.71 -2.60 -25.51
CA THR A 321 -10.02 -2.37 -24.92
C THR A 321 -9.92 -1.31 -23.82
N ASP A 322 -11.06 -0.89 -23.26
CA ASP A 322 -11.09 0.05 -22.15
C ASP A 322 -10.41 -0.56 -20.91
N PHE A 323 -9.42 0.14 -20.38
CA PHE A 323 -8.64 -0.30 -19.21
C PHE A 323 -9.52 -0.55 -17.97
N LYS A 324 -10.68 0.10 -17.90
CA LYS A 324 -11.67 -0.04 -16.81
C LYS A 324 -12.27 -1.45 -16.74
N GLU A 325 -12.30 -2.20 -17.84
CA GLU A 325 -12.75 -3.60 -17.86
C GLU A 325 -11.89 -4.52 -16.99
N PHE A 326 -10.63 -4.13 -16.73
CA PHE A 326 -9.69 -4.89 -15.93
C PHE A 326 -9.66 -4.47 -14.46
N LEU A 327 -10.59 -3.63 -14.00
CA LEU A 327 -10.67 -3.26 -12.59
C LEU A 327 -10.92 -4.48 -11.71
N ASN A 328 -10.18 -4.56 -10.61
CA ASN A 328 -10.32 -5.63 -9.64
C ASN A 328 -11.48 -5.33 -8.67
N PRO A 329 -12.57 -6.11 -8.71
CA PRO A 329 -13.69 -5.91 -7.79
C PRO A 329 -13.29 -6.16 -6.33
N ASP A 330 -12.25 -6.96 -6.09
CA ASP A 330 -11.69 -7.24 -4.77
C ASP A 330 -10.54 -6.29 -4.39
N SER A 331 -10.35 -5.18 -5.11
CA SER A 331 -9.31 -4.18 -4.81
C SER A 331 -9.45 -3.52 -3.44
N LEU A 332 -10.66 -3.56 -2.86
CA LEU A 332 -10.95 -3.10 -1.50
C LEU A 332 -12.00 -4.02 -0.86
N LYS A 333 -11.64 -4.63 0.27
CA LYS A 333 -12.57 -5.32 1.18
C LYS A 333 -12.61 -4.60 2.52
N VAL A 334 -13.80 -4.18 2.95
CA VAL A 334 -14.01 -3.50 4.24
C VAL A 334 -14.54 -4.50 5.27
N LEU A 335 -13.84 -4.62 6.40
CA LEU A 335 -14.23 -5.46 7.53
C LEU A 335 -14.64 -4.56 8.70
N LYS A 336 -15.86 -4.71 9.23
CA LYS A 336 -16.40 -3.81 10.28
C LYS A 336 -16.35 -4.38 11.70
N SER A 337 -16.12 -5.68 11.82
CA SER A 337 -16.21 -6.40 13.11
C SER A 337 -14.85 -6.80 13.65
N CYS A 338 -13.77 -6.15 13.22
CA CYS A 338 -12.43 -6.49 13.67
C CYS A 338 -12.21 -6.10 15.13
N LYS A 339 -11.38 -6.86 15.82
CA LYS A 339 -11.05 -6.70 17.24
C LYS A 339 -9.56 -6.46 17.38
N VAL A 340 -9.16 -5.31 17.92
CA VAL A 340 -7.75 -4.94 18.07
C VAL A 340 -7.40 -4.74 19.54
N GLU A 341 -6.13 -4.93 19.90
CA GLU A 341 -5.69 -4.71 21.28
C GLU A 341 -5.84 -3.23 21.70
N PRO A 342 -5.98 -2.94 23.02
CA PRO A 342 -6.28 -1.59 23.51
C PRO A 342 -5.24 -0.53 23.13
N SER A 343 -3.97 -0.93 23.07
CA SER A 343 -2.83 -0.05 22.78
C SER A 343 -2.97 0.71 21.45
N VAL A 344 -3.69 0.12 20.49
CA VAL A 344 -3.92 0.71 19.15
C VAL A 344 -4.71 2.02 19.24
N LYS A 345 -5.52 2.23 20.29
CA LYS A 345 -6.30 3.47 20.49
C LYS A 345 -5.44 4.74 20.54
N ASN A 346 -4.19 4.60 20.99
CA ASN A 346 -3.30 5.73 21.18
C ASN A 346 -2.56 6.14 19.90
N LEU A 347 -2.71 5.36 18.83
CA LEU A 347 -2.11 5.66 17.53
C LEU A 347 -2.88 6.79 16.82
N LYS A 348 -2.13 7.65 16.14
CA LYS A 348 -2.62 8.81 15.40
C LYS A 348 -2.78 8.47 13.92
N PRO A 349 -3.55 9.25 13.15
CA PRO A 349 -3.58 9.12 11.70
C PRO A 349 -2.17 9.09 11.11
N PHE A 350 -1.96 8.19 10.14
CA PHE A 350 -0.66 7.88 9.53
C PHE A 350 0.35 7.11 10.37
N ASP A 351 0.08 6.80 11.65
CA ASP A 351 0.91 5.87 12.39
C ASP A 351 0.84 4.49 11.75
N ARG A 352 2.00 3.83 11.64
CA ARG A 352 2.18 2.56 10.93
C ARG A 352 2.58 1.50 11.93
N PHE A 353 2.07 0.30 11.72
CA PHE A 353 2.32 -0.82 12.60
C PHE A 353 2.14 -2.14 11.87
N GLN A 354 2.61 -3.22 12.47
CA GLN A 354 2.37 -4.56 12.00
C GLN A 354 1.30 -5.21 12.88
N PHE A 355 0.24 -5.74 12.28
CA PHE A 355 -0.53 -6.78 12.96
C PHE A 355 0.19 -8.11 12.77
N GLU A 356 0.55 -8.75 13.88
CA GLU A 356 1.26 -10.02 13.86
C GLU A 356 0.57 -11.04 12.95
N ARG A 357 1.36 -11.72 12.11
CA ARG A 357 0.92 -12.74 11.13
C ARG A 357 0.01 -12.25 9.99
N LEU A 358 -0.49 -11.02 10.03
CA LEU A 358 -1.45 -10.51 9.05
C LEU A 358 -0.81 -9.62 7.99
N GLY A 359 -0.05 -8.60 8.42
CA GLY A 359 0.46 -7.59 7.51
C GLY A 359 0.87 -6.31 8.22
N TYR A 360 1.23 -5.32 7.42
CA TYR A 360 1.44 -3.97 7.88
C TYR A 360 0.21 -3.12 7.60
N PHE A 361 -0.08 -2.22 8.52
CA PHE A 361 -1.29 -1.43 8.58
C PHE A 361 -0.94 0.01 8.99
N CYS A 362 -1.91 0.89 8.78
CA CYS A 362 -1.80 2.30 9.09
C CYS A 362 -3.16 2.87 9.52
N ILE A 363 -3.18 3.79 10.47
CA ILE A 363 -4.40 4.49 10.89
C ILE A 363 -4.84 5.43 9.78
N ASP A 364 -6.05 5.25 9.25
CA ASP A 364 -6.60 6.13 8.21
C ASP A 364 -7.08 7.45 8.82
N PRO A 365 -6.93 8.59 8.11
CA PRO A 365 -7.46 9.88 8.54
C PRO A 365 -8.99 9.94 8.71
N ASP A 366 -9.75 9.00 8.15
CA ASP A 366 -11.19 8.88 8.42
C ASP A 366 -11.49 8.42 9.87
N SER A 367 -10.47 8.04 10.65
CA SER A 367 -10.62 7.68 12.07
C SER A 367 -11.09 8.86 12.92
N SER A 368 -11.97 8.58 13.87
CA SER A 368 -12.50 9.55 14.84
C SER A 368 -12.69 8.90 16.22
N PRO A 369 -12.90 9.68 17.31
CA PRO A 369 -13.15 9.11 18.62
C PRO A 369 -14.32 8.11 18.59
N GLY A 370 -14.06 6.85 18.94
CA GLY A 370 -15.05 5.77 18.92
C GLY A 370 -15.21 5.05 17.57
N ASN A 371 -14.57 5.53 16.50
CA ASN A 371 -14.56 4.89 15.19
C ASN A 371 -13.12 4.80 14.65
N LEU A 372 -12.48 3.64 14.87
CA LEU A 372 -11.12 3.39 14.44
C LEU A 372 -11.11 2.79 13.02
N VAL A 373 -10.46 3.46 12.08
CA VAL A 373 -10.35 3.03 10.69
C VAL A 373 -8.89 2.71 10.36
N ILE A 374 -8.63 1.50 9.89
CA ILE A 374 -7.27 0.99 9.67
C ILE A 374 -7.15 0.52 8.22
N ASN A 375 -6.14 1.01 7.51
CA ASN A 375 -5.80 0.55 6.17
C ASN A 375 -4.74 -0.54 6.23
N ARG A 376 -4.89 -1.61 5.45
CA ARG A 376 -3.77 -2.53 5.18
C ARG A 376 -2.83 -1.89 4.17
N THR A 377 -1.62 -1.59 4.63
CA THR A 377 -0.54 -1.08 3.80
C THR A 377 -0.08 -2.16 2.81
N VAL A 378 0.33 -3.32 3.34
CA VAL A 378 0.84 -4.45 2.55
C VAL A 378 0.75 -5.76 3.36
N LYS A 379 0.46 -6.88 2.69
CA LYS A 379 0.47 -8.22 3.30
C LYS A 379 1.89 -8.62 3.72
N LEU A 380 2.02 -9.52 4.71
CA LEU A 380 3.30 -10.19 4.96
C LEU A 380 3.71 -11.04 3.74
N ARG A 381 4.99 -11.44 3.68
CA ARG A 381 5.47 -12.33 2.61
C ARG A 381 4.82 -13.70 2.80
N ASP A 382 3.86 -14.03 1.94
CA ASP A 382 3.12 -15.29 2.07
C ASP A 382 3.83 -16.42 1.30
N THR A 383 4.60 -17.23 2.03
CA THR A 383 5.20 -18.47 1.51
C THR A 383 4.15 -19.59 1.39
N TRP A 384 3.04 -19.49 2.14
CA TRP A 384 2.00 -20.51 2.25
C TRP A 384 0.98 -20.45 1.13
N GLU A 385 0.59 -19.26 0.69
CA GLU A 385 -0.26 -19.06 -0.48
C GLU A 385 0.40 -19.65 -1.75
N LYS A 386 1.72 -19.52 -1.87
CA LYS A 386 2.52 -20.21 -2.91
C LYS A 386 2.44 -21.74 -2.80
N ILE A 387 2.44 -22.30 -1.59
CA ILE A 387 2.31 -23.75 -1.37
C ILE A 387 0.87 -24.21 -1.69
N ARG A 388 -0.15 -23.46 -1.25
CA ARG A 388 -1.57 -23.75 -1.48
C ARG A 388 -1.93 -23.67 -2.97
N MET A 389 -1.38 -22.71 -3.70
CA MET A 389 -1.52 -22.62 -5.16
C MET A 389 -0.80 -23.78 -5.87
N LYS A 390 0.40 -24.16 -5.42
CA LYS A 390 1.07 -25.37 -5.93
C LYS A 390 0.27 -26.64 -5.67
N GLU A 391 -0.35 -26.78 -4.51
CA GLU A 391 -1.19 -27.95 -4.18
C GLU A 391 -2.50 -27.93 -5.00
N LYS A 392 -3.19 -26.78 -5.14
CA LYS A 392 -4.38 -26.66 -6.01
C LYS A 392 -4.11 -27.01 -7.47
N ASN A 393 -2.96 -26.61 -8.02
CA ASN A 393 -2.58 -26.94 -9.39
C ASN A 393 -2.19 -28.42 -9.56
N LYS A 394 -1.79 -29.10 -8.49
CA LYS A 394 -1.46 -30.53 -8.49
C LYS A 394 -2.69 -31.45 -8.48
N PHE A 395 -3.88 -30.90 -8.14
CA PHE A 395 -5.16 -31.61 -8.21
C PHE A 395 -5.98 -31.26 -9.46
N ARG A 396 -5.48 -30.33 -10.31
CA ARG A 396 -6.09 -29.93 -11.58
C ARG A 396 -5.39 -30.53 -12.82
N ASN A 397 -4.22 -31.15 -12.60
CA ASN A 397 -3.56 -32.07 -13.52
C ASN A 397 -3.67 -33.48 -12.95
#